data_AF-A0A831PK75-F1
#
_entry.id   AF-A0A831PK75-F1
#
_cell.length_a   1.000
_cell.length_b   1.000
_cell.length_c   1.000
_cell.angle_alpha   90.00
_cell.angle_beta   90.00
_cell.angle_gamma   90.00
#
_symmetry.space_group_name_H-M   'P 1'
#
loop_
_entity.id
_entity.type
_entity.pdbx_description
1 polymer ?
#
loop_
_entity_poly.entity_id
_entity_poly.type
_entity_poly.pdbx_seq_one_letter_code
_entity_poly.pdbx_strand_id
1 'polypeptide(L)' 'TAFAVSKKLFKKAVKRNVIKRRMREAYRLNKHQLYSALSGQKRAIIFIYIGKEILDFRTIEKAMKRSIALLSKPSIPNP' A
#
# COMPACT_ATOMS: atom_id res chain seq x y z
N THR A 1 1.80 -1.84 -9.47
CA THR A 1 2.11 -1.13 -8.21
C THR A 1 3.37 -1.72 -7.61
N ALA A 2 4.21 -0.92 -6.96
CA ALA A 2 5.45 -1.38 -6.34
C ALA A 2 5.36 -1.34 -4.80
N PHE A 3 6.12 -2.21 -4.12
CA PHE A 3 6.15 -2.31 -2.66
C PHE A 3 7.59 -2.27 -2.14
N ALA A 4 7.91 -1.24 -1.38
CA ALA A 4 9.23 -1.02 -0.78
C ALA A 4 9.19 -1.26 0.73
N VAL A 5 10.25 -1.91 1.24
CA VAL A 5 10.45 -2.17 2.67
C VAL A 5 11.91 -1.91 2.99
N SER A 6 12.18 -1.20 4.09
CA SER A 6 13.55 -0.82 4.49
C SER A 6 14.47 -2.04 4.65
N LYS A 7 15.58 -2.07 3.90
CA LYS A 7 16.68 -3.05 4.06
C LYS A 7 17.45 -2.81 5.36
N LYS A 8 17.57 -1.55 5.80
CA LYS A 8 18.28 -1.15 7.02
C LYS A 8 17.59 -1.71 8.27
N LEU A 9 16.27 -1.56 8.36
CA LEU A 9 15.48 -2.04 9.49
C LEU A 9 15.26 -3.56 9.43
N PHE A 10 14.93 -4.10 8.25
CA PHE A 10 14.63 -5.52 8.07
C PHE A 10 15.73 -6.21 7.26
N LYS A 11 16.88 -6.47 7.90
CA LYS A 11 18.06 -7.07 7.24
C LYS A 11 17.76 -8.42 6.58
N LYS A 12 16.98 -9.28 7.24
CA LYS A 12 16.61 -10.62 6.72
C LYS A 12 15.56 -10.50 5.59
N ALA A 13 15.84 -11.13 4.44
CA ALA A 13 14.94 -11.12 3.29
C ALA A 13 13.56 -11.72 3.62
N VAL A 14 13.51 -12.79 4.40
CA VAL A 14 12.26 -13.45 4.83
C VAL A 14 11.33 -12.45 5.56
N LYS A 15 11.86 -11.61 6.46
CA LYS A 15 11.09 -10.59 7.17
C LYS A 15 10.48 -9.56 6.20
N ARG A 16 11.27 -9.07 5.23
CA ARG A 16 10.79 -8.16 4.18
C ARG A 16 9.71 -8.82 3.32
N ASN A 17 9.89 -10.09 2.95
CA ASN A 17 8.94 -10.83 2.13
C ASN A 17 7.60 -11.04 2.84
N VAL A 18 7.61 -11.30 4.15
CA VAL A 18 6.38 -11.39 4.96
C VAL A 18 5.61 -10.06 4.93
N ILE A 19 6.29 -8.93 5.16
CA ILE A 19 5.66 -7.59 5.09
C ILE A 19 5.10 -7.33 3.69
N LYS A 20 5.91 -7.52 2.64
CA LYS A 20 5.48 -7.30 1.26
C LYS A 20 4.30 -8.21 0.87
N ARG A 21 4.28 -9.46 1.35
CA ARG A 21 3.15 -10.38 1.12
C ARG A 21 1.88 -9.84 1.74
N ARG A 22 1.92 -9.40 3.01
CA ARG A 22 0.76 -8.81 3.69
C ARG A 22 0.27 -7.53 3.00
N MET A 23 1.18 -6.65 2.59
CA MET A 23 0.82 -5.43 1.84
C MET A 23 0.17 -5.75 0.49
N ARG A 24 0.71 -6.73 -0.26
CA ARG A 24 0.13 -7.16 -1.54
C ARG A 24 -1.25 -7.74 -1.38
N GLU A 25 -1.47 -8.59 -0.37
CA GLU A 25 -2.80 -9.14 -0.09
C GLU A 25 -3.79 -8.05 0.31
N ALA A 26 -3.40 -7.13 1.20
CA ALA A 26 -4.22 -6.01 1.60
C ALA A 26 -4.60 -5.12 0.39
N TYR A 27 -3.65 -4.87 -0.52
CA TYR A 27 -3.93 -4.15 -1.75
C TYR A 27 -4.85 -4.95 -2.67
N ARG A 28 -4.58 -6.24 -2.89
CA ARG A 28 -5.35 -7.11 -3.80
C ARG A 28 -6.85 -7.12 -3.45
N LEU A 29 -7.17 -7.20 -2.17
CA LEU A 29 -8.54 -7.22 -1.67
C LEU A 29 -9.26 -5.86 -1.83
N ASN A 30 -8.53 -4.75 -1.69
CA ASN A 30 -9.12 -3.41 -1.60
C ASN A 30 -8.94 -2.56 -2.88
N LYS A 31 -8.21 -3.04 -3.89
CA LYS A 31 -7.88 -2.29 -5.12
C LYS A 31 -9.09 -1.85 -5.94
N HIS A 32 -10.23 -2.54 -5.81
CA HIS A 32 -11.44 -2.27 -6.59
C HIS A 32 -11.92 -0.83 -6.38
N GLN A 33 -11.93 -0.36 -5.13
CA GLN A 33 -12.30 1.01 -4.78
C GLN A 33 -11.43 2.05 -5.49
N LEU A 34 -10.13 1.78 -5.62
CA LEU A 34 -9.22 2.66 -6.35
C LEU A 34 -9.52 2.67 -7.85
N TYR A 35 -9.70 1.50 -8.47
CA TYR A 35 -9.95 1.43 -9.91
C TYR A 35 -11.28 2.07 -10.32
N SER A 36 -12.33 1.90 -9.51
CA SER A 36 -13.61 2.57 -9.73
C SER A 36 -13.48 4.09 -9.74
N ALA A 37 -12.62 4.66 -8.89
CA ALA A 37 -12.39 6.10 -8.84
C ALA A 37 -11.49 6.64 -9.97
N LEU A 38 -10.67 5.78 -10.59
CA LEU A 38 -9.73 6.20 -11.64
C LEU A 38 -10.33 6.24 -13.04
N SER A 39 -11.54 5.71 -13.26
CA SER A 39 -12.28 5.77 -14.54
C SER A 39 -11.42 5.51 -15.79
N GLY A 40 -10.54 4.50 -15.73
CA GLY A 40 -9.65 4.13 -16.85
C GLY A 40 -8.29 4.85 -16.89
N GLN A 41 -8.02 5.81 -16.00
CA GLN A 41 -6.70 6.43 -15.87
C GLN A 41 -5.69 5.46 -15.24
N LYS A 42 -4.54 5.29 -15.89
CA LYS A 42 -3.42 4.52 -15.35
C LYS A 42 -2.63 5.40 -14.39
N ARG A 43 -2.45 4.94 -13.15
CA ARG A 43 -1.55 5.56 -12.17
C ARG A 43 -0.45 4.60 -11.74
N ALA A 44 0.78 5.10 -11.68
CA ALA A 44 1.89 4.40 -11.05
C ALA A 44 1.87 4.70 -9.55
N ILE A 45 1.76 3.67 -8.72
CA ILE A 45 1.70 3.81 -7.25
C ILE A 45 2.78 2.92 -6.62
N ILE A 46 3.51 3.52 -5.69
CA ILE A 46 4.51 2.87 -4.86
C ILE A 46 4.07 2.96 -3.40
N PHE A 47 3.95 1.81 -2.73
CA PHE A 47 3.71 1.75 -1.29
C PHE A 47 5.02 1.50 -0.55
N ILE A 48 5.31 2.33 0.45
CA ILE A 48 6.54 2.23 1.26
C ILE A 48 6.16 1.89 2.70
N TYR A 49 6.74 0.82 3.23
CA TYR A 49 6.56 0.45 4.63
C TYR A 49 7.53 1.21 5.53
N ILE A 50 6.98 2.10 6.37
CA ILE A 50 7.74 2.95 7.30
C ILE A 50 7.79 2.42 8.74
N GLY A 51 7.02 1.36 9.06
CA GLY A 51 6.98 0.76 10.39
C GLY A 51 8.33 0.14 10.80
N LYS A 52 8.64 0.20 12.09
CA LYS A 52 9.88 -0.38 12.67
C LYS A 52 9.74 -1.87 13.01
N GLU A 53 8.51 -2.38 13.02
CA GLU A 53 8.19 -3.75 13.42
C GLU A 53 7.45 -4.49 12.32
N ILE A 54 7.27 -5.81 12.48
CA ILE A 54 6.49 -6.63 11.54
C ILE A 54 5.04 -6.66 12.03
N LEU A 55 4.21 -5.77 11.49
CA LEU A 55 2.79 -5.69 11.87
C LEU A 55 1.97 -6.84 11.29
N ASP A 56 0.89 -7.20 11.99
CA ASP A 56 -0.06 -8.20 11.53
C ASP A 56 -0.81 -7.75 10.27
N PHE A 57 -1.57 -8.68 9.68
CA PHE A 57 -2.33 -8.38 8.46
C PHE A 57 -3.41 -7.32 8.69
N ARG A 58 -4.15 -7.39 9.80
CA ARG A 58 -5.28 -6.49 10.08
C ARG A 58 -4.82 -5.03 10.18
N THR A 59 -3.68 -4.78 10.83
CA THR A 59 -3.10 -3.45 10.95
C THR A 59 -2.64 -2.90 9.60
N ILE A 60 -1.96 -3.74 8.80
CA ILE A 60 -1.53 -3.36 7.44
C ILE A 60 -2.74 -3.11 6.54
N GLU A 61 -3.79 -3.93 6.64
CA GLU A 61 -5.02 -3.79 5.86
C GLU A 61 -5.74 -2.48 6.20
N LYS A 62 -5.86 -2.15 7.49
CA LYS A 62 -6.45 -0.88 7.93
C LYS A 62 -5.70 0.33 7.36
N ALA A 63 -4.36 0.30 7.39
CA ALA A 63 -3.55 1.35 6.79
C ALA A 63 -3.72 1.42 5.26
N MET A 64 -3.75 0.27 4.59
CA MET A 64 -3.93 0.18 3.13
C MET A 64 -5.28 0.75 2.68
N LYS A 65 -6.38 0.40 3.38
CA LYS A 65 -7.72 0.96 3.11
C LYS A 65 -7.72 2.48 3.20
N ARG A 66 -7.07 3.03 4.24
CA ARG A 66 -6.92 4.49 4.40
C ARG A 66 -6.14 5.11 3.24
N SER A 67 -5.01 4.52 2.84
CA SER A 67 -4.22 5.02 1.72
C SER A 67 -4.99 4.96 0.39
N ILE A 68 -5.72 3.88 0.13
CA ILE A 68 -6.56 3.74 -1.06
C ILE A 68 -7.67 4.79 -1.08
N ALA A 69 -8.37 4.99 0.04
CA ALA A 69 -9.42 6.00 0.15
C ALA A 69 -8.88 7.43 -0.08
N LEU A 70 -7.64 7.71 0.32
CA LEU A 70 -6.98 8.98 0.02
C LEU A 70 -6.68 9.12 -1.48
N LEU A 71 -6.16 8.06 -2.10
CA LEU A 71 -5.80 8.06 -3.53
C LEU A 71 -7.01 8.07 -4.46
N SER A 72 -8.18 7.59 -4.00
CA SER A 72 -9.43 7.61 -4.75
C SER A 72 -10.12 8.97 -4.75
N LYS A 73 -9.73 9.90 -3.87
CA LYS A 73 -10.27 11.26 -3.93
C LYS A 73 -9.71 11.95 -5.18
N PRO A 74 -10.56 12.60 -6.00
CA PRO A 74 -10.06 13.43 -7.09
C PRO A 74 -9.16 14.50 -6.46
N SER A 75 -7.95 14.65 -7.01
CA SER A 75 -7.05 15.73 -6.63
C SER A 75 -7.81 17.04 -6.87
N ILE A 76 -8.10 17.77 -5.79
CA ILE A 76 -8.50 19.18 -5.87
C ILE A 76 -7.39 19.84 -6.71
N PRO A 77 -7.71 20.56 -7.79
CA PRO A 77 -6.72 21.37 -8.50
C PRO A 77 -6.07 22.27 -7.46
N ASN A 78 -4.74 22.19 -7.30
CA ASN A 78 -4.03 23.22 -6.55
C ASN A 78 -4.36 24.55 -7.25
N PRO A 79 -4.84 25.57 -6.50
CA PRO A 79 -5.03 26.91 -7.07
C PRO A 79 -3.71 27.49 -7.57
#